data_AF-A0A1H6V490-F1
#
_entry.id   AF-A0A1H6V490-F1
#
_cell.length_a   1.000
_cell.length_b   1.000
_cell.length_c   1.000
_cell.angle_alpha   90.00
_cell.angle_beta   90.00
_cell.angle_gamma   90.00
#
_symmetry.space_group_name_H-M   'P 1'
#
loop_
_entity.id
_entity.type
_entity.pdbx_description
1 polymer ?
#
loop_
_entity_poly.entity_id
_entity_poly.type
_entity_poly.pdbx_seq_one_letter_code
_entity_poly.pdbx_strand_id
1 'polypeptide(L)' 'MKATFRTPKTYKGWIGLFSILIIVLLGSWPVIPLLNHETILFGMPILMVWSVILIFLTTGTLMALNKMGVNE' A
#
# COMPACT_ATOMS: atom_id res chain seq x y z
N MET A 1 -15.04 25.16 2.74
CA MET A 1 -15.34 23.86 3.38
C MET A 1 -14.36 23.66 4.52
N LYS A 2 -14.82 23.48 5.77
CA LYS A 2 -13.92 23.18 6.90
C LYS A 2 -13.51 21.71 6.77
N ALA A 3 -12.24 21.44 6.46
CA ALA A 3 -11.74 20.07 6.38
C ALA A 3 -11.63 19.51 7.81
N THR A 4 -12.66 18.82 8.27
CA THR A 4 -12.61 18.07 9.53
C THR A 4 -11.90 16.75 9.26
N PHE A 5 -10.65 16.62 9.70
CA PHE A 5 -9.89 15.38 9.60
C PHE A 5 -10.48 14.36 10.58
N ARG A 6 -11.08 13.29 10.06
CA ARG A 6 -11.62 12.20 10.89
C ARG A 6 -10.54 11.14 11.10
N THR A 7 -10.01 11.05 12.31
CA THR A 7 -9.03 10.03 12.68
C THR A 7 -9.71 8.72 13.10
N PRO A 8 -9.03 7.56 12.96
CA PRO A 8 -9.53 6.30 13.49
C PRO A 8 -9.62 6.37 15.02
N LYS A 9 -10.73 5.87 15.58
CA LYS A 9 -10.93 5.79 17.04
C LYS A 9 -10.64 4.40 17.62
N THR A 10 -10.52 3.40 16.76
CA THR A 10 -10.33 2.00 17.15
C THR A 10 -8.93 1.52 16.76
N TYR A 11 -8.39 0.57 17.52
CA TYR A 11 -7.09 -0.06 17.21
C TYR A 11 -7.10 -0.68 15.81
N LYS A 12 -8.23 -1.29 15.41
CA LYS A 12 -8.44 -1.88 14.08
C LYS A 12 -8.33 -0.83 12.97
N GLY A 13 -8.94 0.34 13.16
CA GLY A 13 -8.87 1.44 12.20
C GLY A 13 -7.47 2.04 12.07
N TRP A 14 -6.71 2.10 13.16
CA TRP A 14 -5.29 2.49 13.11
C TRP A 14 -4.45 1.47 12.35
N ILE A 15 -4.64 0.16 12.60
CA ILE A 15 -3.98 -0.90 11.83
C ILE A 15 -4.29 -0.73 10.34
N GLY A 16 -5.57 -0.52 9.97
CA GLY A 16 -5.94 -0.31 8.57
C GLY A 16 -5.28 0.91 7.93
N LEU A 17 -5.23 2.04 8.63
CA LEU A 17 -4.54 3.24 8.16
C LEU A 17 -3.04 2.99 7.94
N PHE A 18 -2.38 2.34 8.90
CA PHE A 18 -0.96 1.98 8.78
C PHE A 18 -0.70 1.00 7.64
N SER A 19 -1.54 -0.03 7.46
CA SER A 19 -1.38 -0.99 6.36
C SER A 19 -1.45 -0.31 4.99
N ILE A 20 -2.40 0.61 4.79
CA ILE A 20 -2.50 1.38 3.55
C ILE A 20 -1.27 2.28 3.37
N LEU A 21 -0.85 3.00 4.41
CA LEU A 21 0.33 3.86 4.34
C LEU A 21 1.60 3.09 3.96
N ILE A 22 1.80 1.89 4.51
CA ILE A 22 2.93 1.03 4.16
C ILE A 22 2.90 0.68 2.67
N ILE A 23 1.75 0.29 2.13
CA ILE A 23 1.62 -0.05 0.71
C ILE A 23 1.91 1.16 -0.18
N VAL A 24 1.41 2.35 0.20
CA VAL A 24 1.72 3.60 -0.50
C VAL A 24 3.22 3.87 -0.50
N LEU A 25 3.90 3.71 0.65
CA LEU A 25 5.36 3.88 0.73
C LEU A 25 6.10 2.86 -0.15
N LEU A 26 5.65 1.61 -0.19
CA LEU A 26 6.21 0.55 -1.06
C LEU A 26 6.02 0.83 -2.57
N GLY A 27 4.94 1.53 -2.93
CA GLY A 27 4.68 1.98 -4.31
C GLY A 27 5.26 3.35 -4.64
N SER A 28 5.83 4.06 -3.67
CA SER A 28 6.34 5.43 -3.85
C SER A 28 7.78 5.45 -4.36
N TRP A 29 8.19 6.63 -4.85
CA TRP A 29 9.51 6.90 -5.40
C TRP A 29 10.72 6.43 -4.56
N PRO A 30 10.77 6.44 -3.21
CA PRO A 30 11.96 5.95 -2.50
C PRO A 30 12.26 4.47 -2.72
N VAL A 31 11.25 3.65 -3.08
CA VAL A 31 11.42 2.20 -3.25
C VAL A 31 11.71 1.82 -4.71
N ILE A 32 11.27 2.63 -5.67
CA ILE A 32 11.44 2.37 -7.10
C ILE A 32 12.92 2.26 -7.51
N PRO A 33 13.85 3.13 -7.08
CA PRO A 33 15.28 3.01 -7.38
C PRO A 33 15.95 1.74 -6.84
N LEU A 34 15.39 1.12 -5.79
CA LEU A 34 15.89 -0.16 -5.27
C LEU A 34 15.55 -1.34 -6.18
N LEU A 35 14.52 -1.16 -7.02
CA LEU A 35 14.03 -2.19 -7.95
C LEU A 35 14.43 -1.90 -9.39
N ASN A 36 14.63 -0.64 -9.73
CA ASN A 36 15.02 -0.16 -11.05
C ASN A 36 16.55 -0.05 -11.16
N HIS A 37 17.21 -1.17 -11.37
CA HIS A 37 18.63 -1.18 -11.71
C HIS A 37 18.84 -0.97 -13.21
N GLU A 38 19.42 0.18 -13.57
CA GLU A 38 19.67 0.60 -14.97
C GLU A 38 20.61 -0.34 -15.74
N THR A 39 21.38 -1.15 -15.01
CA THR A 39 22.33 -2.12 -15.56
C THR A 39 21.69 -3.43 -16.01
N ILE A 40 20.44 -3.71 -15.62
CA ILE A 40 19.76 -4.97 -15.92
C ILE A 40 18.69 -4.70 -16.98
N LEU A 41 18.78 -5.38 -18.13
CA LEU A 41 17.81 -5.33 -19.25
C LEU A 41 16.33 -5.51 -18.81
N PHE A 42 16.11 -6.02 -17.59
CA PHE A 42 14.82 -6.35 -17.00
C PHE A 42 14.27 -5.33 -16.00
N GLY A 43 14.87 -4.14 -15.83
CA GLY A 43 14.37 -3.13 -14.88
C GLY A 43 12.87 -2.82 -15.05
N MET A 44 12.45 -2.57 -16.30
CA MET A 44 11.04 -2.35 -16.65
C MET A 44 10.12 -3.55 -16.36
N PRO A 45 10.43 -4.79 -16.81
CA PRO A 45 9.70 -5.99 -16.40
C PRO A 45 9.60 -6.20 -14.87
N ILE A 46 10.67 -5.93 -14.12
CA ILE A 46 10.69 -6.09 -12.65
C ILE A 46 9.72 -5.09 -12.00
N LEU A 47 9.68 -3.84 -12.47
CA LEU A 47 8.72 -2.84 -11.99
C LEU A 47 7.26 -3.22 -12.30
N MET A 48 7.01 -3.85 -13.45
CA MET A 48 5.67 -4.38 -13.77
C MET A 48 5.25 -5.48 -12.80
N VAL A 49 6.14 -6.44 -12.51
CA VAL A 49 5.89 -7.51 -11.53
C VAL A 49 5.67 -6.91 -10.14
N TRP A 50 6.47 -5.93 -9.73
CA TRP A 50 6.30 -5.22 -8.46
C TRP A 50 4.94 -4.53 -8.36
N SER A 51 4.48 -3.89 -9.43
CA SER A 51 3.15 -3.26 -9.47
C SER A 51 2.03 -4.28 -9.30
N VAL A 52 2.15 -5.45 -9.93
CA VAL A 52 1.19 -6.56 -9.74
C VAL A 52 1.17 -7.01 -8.28
N ILE A 53 2.34 -7.15 -7.65
CA ILE A 53 2.44 -7.50 -6.22
C ILE A 53 1.74 -6.45 -5.35
N LEU A 54 1.92 -5.16 -5.62
CA LEU A 54 1.25 -4.09 -4.88
C LEU A 54 -0.28 -4.12 -5.03
N ILE A 55 -0.79 -4.46 -6.22
CA ILE A 55 -2.24 -4.64 -6.44
C ILE A 55 -2.78 -5.78 -5.58
N PHE A 56 -2.09 -6.92 -5.56
CA PHE A 56 -2.48 -8.05 -4.70
C PHE A 56 -2.39 -7.69 -3.22
N LEU A 57 -1.34 -7.00 -2.80
CA LEU A 57 -1.20 -6.52 -1.42
C LEU A 57 -2.32 -5.57 -1.02
N THR A 58 -2.67 -4.61 -1.87
CA THR A 58 -3.75 -3.65 -1.61
C THR A 58 -5.09 -4.38 -1.49
N THR A 59 -5.40 -5.23 -2.46
CA THR A 59 -6.66 -5.99 -2.49
C THR A 59 -6.77 -6.94 -1.30
N GLY A 60 -5.70 -7.67 -1.00
CA GLY A 60 -5.63 -8.58 0.15
C GLY A 60 -5.74 -7.85 1.48
N THR A 61 -5.11 -6.69 1.61
CA THR A 61 -5.20 -5.84 2.81
C THR A 61 -6.62 -5.35 3.03
N LEU A 62 -7.27 -4.82 1.98
CA LEU A 62 -8.67 -4.39 2.09
C LEU A 62 -9.60 -5.55 2.44
N MET A 63 -9.37 -6.73 1.86
CA MET A 63 -10.14 -7.93 2.18
C MET A 63 -9.93 -8.36 3.65
N ALA A 64 -8.70 -8.31 4.16
CA ALA A 64 -8.38 -8.63 5.54
C ALA A 64 -9.00 -7.63 6.52
N LEU A 65 -8.90 -6.33 6.23
CA LEU A 65 -9.50 -5.27 7.04
C LEU A 65 -11.03 -5.38 7.08
N ASN A 66 -11.65 -5.75 5.96
CA ASN A 66 -13.08 -6.01 5.90
C ASN A 66 -13.47 -7.20 6.80
N LYS A 67 -12.73 -8.31 6.72
CA LYS A 67 -12.94 -9.48 7.61
C LYS A 67 -12.72 -9.16 9.10
N MET A 68 -11.88 -8.19 9.42
CA MET A 68 -11.65 -7.75 10.80
C MET A 68 -12.77 -6.87 11.36
N GLY A 69 -13.76 -6.47 10.55
CA GLY A 69 -14.82 -5.55 10.97
C GLY A 69 -14.26 -4.15 11.30
N VAL A 70 -13.30 -3.66 10.52
CA VAL A 70 -12.75 -2.29 10.69
C VAL A 70 -13.80 -1.22 10.38
N ASN A 71 -14.77 -1.56 9.51
CA ASN A 71 -15.83 -0.68 9.03
C ASN A 71 -17.16 -0.87 9.77
N GLU A 72 -17.22 -1.76 10.75
CA GLU A 72 -18.37 -1.96 11.67
C GLU A 72 -18.20 -1.08 12.92
#